data_AF-A0A7J2QZ26-F1
#
_entry.id   AF-A0A7J2QZ26-F1
#
_cell.length_a   1.000
_cell.length_b   1.000
_cell.length_c   1.000
_cell.angle_alpha   90.00
_cell.angle_beta   90.00
_cell.angle_gamma   90.00
#
_symmetry.space_group_name_H-M   'P 1'
#
loop_
_entity.id
_entity.type
_entity.pdbx_description
1 polymer ?
#
loop_
_entity_poly.entity_id
_entity_poly.type
_entity_poly.pdbx_seq_one_letter_code
_entity_poly.pdbx_strand_id
1 'polypeptide(L)'
;MVDKQKQGKKNREAGARFERKVRANLEKDGWVVDRWGNNVAIVGSKNPFEWEGMGKLVPAKSTRFRSNTHGFPDFITFKLDSYDPKNLEEDLFHIHGVECKSRGYLTKEEKEKCKWLLDNNIFSKILIASKSKERGKIDYKEI
;
A
#
# COMPACT_ATOMS: atom_id res chain seq x y z
N MET A 1 30.94 -15.27 -7.49
CA MET A 1 30.52 -14.18 -6.58
C MET A 1 29.30 -13.49 -7.19
N VAL A 2 28.18 -13.36 -6.46
CA VAL A 2 26.95 -12.74 -7.02
C VAL A 2 27.15 -11.23 -7.12
N ASP A 3 26.95 -10.68 -8.30
CA ASP A 3 26.93 -9.23 -8.54
C ASP A 3 25.69 -8.62 -7.88
N LYS A 4 25.90 -7.98 -6.72
CA LYS A 4 24.83 -7.37 -5.90
C LYS A 4 24.08 -6.26 -6.65
N GLN A 5 24.74 -5.53 -7.56
CA GLN A 5 24.09 -4.48 -8.34
C GLN A 5 23.11 -5.07 -9.35
N LYS A 6 23.55 -6.09 -10.11
CA LYS A 6 22.67 -6.82 -11.04
C LYS A 6 21.50 -7.48 -10.31
N GLN A 7 21.75 -8.08 -9.15
CA GLN A 7 20.69 -8.67 -8.34
C GLN A 7 19.66 -7.63 -7.87
N GLY A 8 20.12 -6.47 -7.38
CA GLY A 8 19.26 -5.38 -6.97
C GLY A 8 18.38 -4.86 -8.10
N LYS A 9 18.94 -4.69 -9.31
CA LYS A 9 18.19 -4.30 -10.51
C LYS A 9 17.10 -5.31 -10.84
N LYS A 10 17.44 -6.61 -10.89
CA LYS A 10 16.48 -7.69 -11.17
C LYS A 10 15.34 -7.73 -10.13
N ASN A 11 15.66 -7.56 -8.85
CA ASN A 11 14.66 -7.55 -7.77
C ASN A 11 13.68 -6.38 -7.93
N ARG A 12 14.20 -5.18 -8.24
CA ARG A 12 13.37 -3.98 -8.46
C ARG A 12 12.43 -4.15 -9.65
N GLU A 13 12.94 -4.68 -10.76
CA GLU A 13 12.11 -4.98 -11.94
C GLU A 13 11.05 -6.05 -11.64
N ALA A 14 11.40 -7.07 -10.86
CA ALA A 14 10.45 -8.09 -10.44
C ALA A 14 9.34 -7.53 -9.52
N GLY A 15 9.69 -6.60 -8.61
CA GLY A 15 8.74 -5.86 -7.79
C GLY A 15 7.76 -5.05 -8.65
N ALA A 16 8.29 -4.20 -9.54
CA ALA A 16 7.49 -3.39 -10.44
C ALA A 16 6.58 -4.23 -11.37
N ARG A 17 7.02 -5.42 -11.80
CA ARG A 17 6.17 -6.37 -12.54
C ARG A 17 5.04 -6.93 -11.67
N PHE A 18 5.33 -7.22 -10.41
CA PHE A 18 4.33 -7.75 -9.48
C PHE A 18 3.28 -6.68 -9.15
N GLU A 19 3.69 -5.46 -8.83
CA GLU A 19 2.79 -4.32 -8.59
C GLU A 19 1.84 -4.08 -9.79
N ARG A 20 2.37 -4.08 -11.03
CA ARG A 20 1.54 -3.95 -12.24
C ARG A 20 0.50 -5.05 -12.38
N LYS A 21 0.86 -6.27 -11.97
CA LYS A 21 -0.05 -7.42 -12.02
C LYS A 21 -1.16 -7.30 -10.96
N VAL A 22 -0.82 -6.85 -9.76
CA VAL A 22 -1.78 -6.56 -8.68
C VAL A 22 -2.78 -5.50 -9.12
N ARG A 23 -2.29 -4.39 -9.66
CA ARG A 23 -3.14 -3.34 -10.24
C ARG A 23 -4.11 -3.91 -11.29
N ALA A 24 -3.59 -4.61 -12.30
CA ALA A 24 -4.41 -5.16 -13.36
C ALA A 24 -5.46 -6.18 -12.85
N ASN A 25 -5.15 -6.93 -11.79
CA ASN A 25 -6.11 -7.84 -11.18
C ASN A 25 -7.22 -7.09 -10.43
N LEU A 26 -6.87 -6.09 -9.62
CA LEU A 26 -7.85 -5.28 -8.89
C LEU A 26 -8.76 -4.50 -9.85
N GLU A 27 -8.20 -3.90 -10.90
CA GLU A 27 -8.97 -3.21 -11.94
C GLU A 27 -9.93 -4.18 -12.67
N LYS A 28 -9.48 -5.41 -12.96
CA LYS A 28 -10.33 -6.46 -13.54
C LYS A 28 -11.50 -6.84 -12.62
N ASP A 29 -11.31 -6.78 -11.31
CA ASP A 29 -12.34 -7.09 -10.30
C ASP A 29 -13.25 -5.88 -9.98
N GLY A 30 -13.10 -4.80 -10.77
CA GLY A 30 -13.95 -3.60 -10.73
C GLY A 30 -13.54 -2.58 -9.68
N TRP A 31 -12.30 -2.63 -9.18
CA TRP A 31 -11.76 -1.59 -8.30
C TRP A 31 -11.18 -0.44 -9.12
N VAL A 32 -11.40 0.79 -8.67
CA VAL A 32 -10.59 1.93 -9.11
C VAL A 32 -9.28 1.88 -8.33
N VAL A 33 -8.15 1.98 -9.03
CA VAL A 33 -6.81 1.84 -8.45
C VAL A 33 -5.95 3.04 -8.79
N ASP A 34 -5.35 3.65 -7.77
CA ASP A 34 -4.34 4.67 -7.96
C ASP A 34 -3.11 4.46 -7.06
N ARG A 35 -1.99 5.09 -7.41
CA ARG A 35 -0.78 5.09 -6.58
C ARG A 35 -1.01 6.01 -5.40
N TRP A 36 -0.75 5.49 -4.19
CA TRP A 36 -0.84 6.32 -3.01
C TRP A 36 0.39 7.23 -2.89
N GLY A 37 0.12 8.53 -2.81
CA GLY A 37 1.14 9.59 -2.83
C GLY A 37 1.65 10.01 -1.45
N ASN A 38 1.11 9.46 -0.36
CA ASN A 38 1.49 9.84 1.01
C ASN A 38 2.28 8.71 1.70
N ASN A 39 3.10 9.08 2.67
CA ASN A 39 3.76 8.17 3.59
C ASN A 39 3.34 8.50 5.02
N VAL A 40 3.67 7.62 5.95
CA VAL A 40 3.42 7.83 7.39
C VAL A 40 4.76 8.08 8.05
N ALA A 41 4.94 9.27 8.61
CA ALA A 41 6.06 9.59 9.47
C ALA A 41 5.70 9.21 10.90
N ILE A 42 6.28 8.13 11.42
CA ILE A 42 6.13 7.70 12.82
C ILE A 42 7.25 8.37 13.63
N VAL A 43 6.90 9.32 14.49
CA VAL A 43 7.83 9.99 15.40
C VAL A 43 8.26 9.00 16.49
N GLY A 44 9.56 8.93 16.81
CA GLY A 44 10.11 8.03 17.84
C GLY A 44 11.02 6.88 17.36
N SER A 45 11.25 6.68 16.05
CA SER A 45 12.02 5.53 15.55
C SER A 45 13.54 5.55 15.83
N LYS A 46 14.08 6.60 16.46
CA LYS A 46 15.50 6.68 16.86
C LYS A 46 15.79 7.37 18.20
N ASN A 47 14.81 7.96 18.88
CA ASN A 47 15.03 8.72 20.10
C ASN A 47 14.07 8.25 21.21
N PRO A 48 14.56 7.60 22.29
CA PRO A 48 13.70 7.06 23.36
C PRO A 48 13.07 8.14 24.26
N PHE A 49 13.35 9.42 24.02
CA PHE A 49 12.83 10.56 24.79
C PHE A 49 11.81 11.42 24.03
N GLU A 50 11.43 11.07 22.80
CA GLU A 50 10.43 11.81 22.01
C GLU A 50 9.14 10.99 21.88
N TRP A 51 8.20 11.41 22.72
CA TRP A 51 6.79 11.07 22.91
C TRP A 51 6.06 10.11 21.95
N GLU A 52 5.18 9.33 22.57
CA GLU A 52 4.26 8.31 22.06
C GLU A 52 3.36 8.75 20.89
N GLY A 53 3.18 7.85 19.91
CA GLY A 53 1.93 7.74 19.13
C GLY A 53 1.65 8.76 18.03
N MET A 54 2.43 9.84 17.89
CA MET A 54 2.21 10.83 16.83
C MET A 54 2.78 10.37 15.49
N GLY A 55 2.04 9.54 14.77
CA GLY A 55 2.20 9.42 13.32
C GLY A 55 1.56 10.62 12.60
N LYS A 56 2.07 10.98 11.42
CA LYS A 56 1.39 11.91 10.53
C LYS A 56 1.57 11.52 9.07
N LEU A 57 0.57 11.83 8.24
CA LEU A 57 0.73 11.76 6.79
C LEU A 57 1.71 12.83 6.34
N VAL A 58 2.66 12.42 5.50
CA VAL A 58 3.61 13.29 4.82
C VAL A 58 3.64 12.95 3.34
N PRO A 59 3.90 13.90 2.45
CA PRO A 59 4.11 13.58 1.04
C PRO A 59 5.22 12.55 0.85
N ALA A 60 5.03 11.61 -0.08
CA ALA A 60 6.10 10.73 -0.49
C ALA A 60 7.27 11.56 -1.06
N LYS A 61 8.51 11.21 -0.69
CA LYS A 61 9.71 11.99 -1.02
C LYS A 61 10.02 12.01 -2.51
N SER A 62 9.56 13.01 -3.27
CA SER A 62 10.00 13.15 -4.67
C SER A 62 11.52 13.38 -4.73
N THR A 63 12.16 12.88 -5.80
CA THR A 63 13.57 13.23 -6.08
C THR A 63 13.61 14.25 -7.21
N ARG A 64 14.63 15.10 -7.26
CA ARG A 64 14.76 16.24 -8.21
C ARG A 64 14.51 15.88 -9.70
N PHE A 65 14.62 14.60 -10.06
CA PHE A 65 14.43 14.09 -11.42
C PHE A 65 13.33 13.02 -11.54
N ARG A 66 12.53 12.79 -10.49
CA ARG A 66 11.38 11.88 -10.52
C ARG A 66 10.21 12.54 -9.79
N SER A 67 9.20 12.89 -10.55
CA SER A 67 7.98 13.55 -10.07
C SER A 67 7.21 12.72 -9.05
N ASN A 68 7.25 11.38 -9.12
CA ASN A 68 6.49 10.51 -8.24
C ASN A 68 7.38 9.46 -7.57
N THR A 69 7.60 9.58 -6.27
CA THR A 69 7.99 8.44 -5.43
C THR A 69 6.78 7.79 -4.81
N HIS A 70 6.86 6.48 -4.58
CA HIS A 70 5.76 5.71 -4.01
C HIS A 70 5.61 5.98 -2.51
N GLY A 71 4.36 6.21 -2.10
CA GLY A 71 3.97 6.31 -0.70
C GLY A 71 3.94 4.95 0.01
N PHE A 72 3.27 4.91 1.15
CA PHE A 72 2.89 3.68 1.81
C PHE A 72 1.42 3.77 2.23
N PRO A 73 0.55 2.84 1.81
CA PRO A 73 0.84 1.62 1.03
C PRO A 73 1.14 1.90 -0.47
N ASP A 74 1.44 0.86 -1.27
CA ASP A 74 1.72 1.00 -2.70
C ASP A 74 0.56 1.60 -3.52
N PHE A 75 -0.68 1.20 -3.22
CA PHE A 75 -1.90 1.64 -3.89
C PHE A 75 -2.98 2.06 -2.91
N ILE A 76 -3.83 2.98 -3.35
CA ILE A 76 -5.18 3.18 -2.84
C ILE A 76 -6.15 2.55 -3.84
N THR A 77 -7.15 1.83 -3.33
CA THR A 77 -8.21 1.26 -4.15
C THR A 77 -9.56 1.57 -3.57
N PHE A 78 -10.51 1.91 -4.43
CA PHE A 78 -11.86 2.18 -3.99
C PHE A 78 -12.92 1.64 -4.94
N LYS A 79 -14.05 1.28 -4.36
CA LYS A 79 -15.22 0.74 -5.05
C LYS A 79 -16.48 1.20 -4.32
N LEU A 80 -17.47 1.62 -5.10
CA LEU A 80 -18.80 1.92 -4.61
C LEU A 80 -19.55 0.60 -4.43
N ASP A 81 -20.06 0.35 -3.23
CA ASP A 81 -20.76 -0.92 -2.92
C ASP A 81 -22.22 -0.87 -3.36
N SER A 82 -22.92 0.20 -2.98
CA SER A 82 -24.29 0.48 -3.36
C SER A 82 -24.43 1.96 -3.65
N TYR A 83 -25.23 2.26 -4.67
CA TYR A 83 -25.68 3.61 -4.98
C TYR A 83 -27.19 3.63 -4.89
N ASP A 84 -27.73 4.29 -3.87
CA ASP A 84 -29.17 4.56 -3.80
C ASP A 84 -29.40 6.04 -4.11
N PRO A 85 -29.87 6.39 -5.33
CA PRO A 85 -30.14 7.78 -5.68
C PRO A 85 -31.22 8.45 -4.82
N LYS A 86 -31.97 7.69 -4.02
CA LYS A 86 -32.98 8.21 -3.08
C LYS A 86 -32.47 8.41 -1.66
N ASN A 87 -31.34 7.80 -1.30
CA ASN A 87 -30.69 7.91 0.00
C ASN A 87 -29.22 8.29 -0.18
N LEU A 88 -28.98 9.53 -0.61
CA LEU A 88 -27.65 10.09 -0.87
C LEU A 88 -26.76 10.20 0.40
N GLU A 89 -27.29 9.92 1.59
CA GLU A 89 -26.58 10.05 2.86
C GLU A 89 -25.71 8.83 3.22
N GLU A 90 -25.92 7.67 2.59
CA GLU A 90 -25.25 6.41 2.97
C GLU A 90 -24.54 5.71 1.80
N ASP A 91 -23.95 6.47 0.87
CA ASP A 91 -23.05 5.86 -0.12
C ASP A 91 -21.81 5.27 0.57
N LEU A 92 -21.75 3.94 0.67
CA LEU A 92 -20.64 3.22 1.28
C LEU A 92 -19.52 3.03 0.25
N PHE A 93 -18.42 3.75 0.45
CA PHE A 93 -17.18 3.55 -0.27
C PHE A 93 -16.27 2.60 0.50
N HIS A 94 -15.88 1.51 -0.14
CA HIS A 94 -14.76 0.70 0.33
C HIS A 94 -13.47 1.40 -0.08
N ILE A 95 -12.73 1.99 0.86
CA ILE A 95 -11.43 2.63 0.59
C ILE A 95 -10.33 1.79 1.22
N HIS A 96 -9.65 0.98 0.40
CA HIS A 96 -8.59 0.10 0.86
C HIS A 96 -7.20 0.63 0.50
N GLY A 97 -6.26 0.39 1.40
CA GLY A 97 -4.84 0.44 1.08
C GLY A 97 -4.36 -0.93 0.60
N VAL A 98 -3.50 -0.99 -0.43
CA VAL A 98 -2.92 -2.26 -0.90
C VAL A 98 -1.40 -2.19 -0.93
N GLU A 99 -0.75 -3.06 -0.17
CA GLU A 99 0.71 -3.16 -0.07
C GLU A 99 1.22 -4.43 -0.78
N CYS A 100 2.13 -4.28 -1.73
CA CYS A 100 2.60 -5.39 -2.56
C CYS A 100 3.84 -6.05 -1.97
N LYS A 101 3.66 -7.23 -1.37
CA LYS A 101 4.77 -8.08 -0.88
C LYS A 101 4.78 -9.40 -1.61
N SER A 102 5.70 -9.60 -2.56
CA SER A 102 5.82 -10.88 -3.28
C SER A 102 5.91 -12.12 -2.36
N ARG A 103 6.42 -11.97 -1.13
CA ARG A 103 6.47 -13.04 -0.11
C ARG A 103 5.38 -12.95 0.97
N GLY A 104 4.55 -11.90 0.97
CA GLY A 104 3.46 -11.70 1.92
C GLY A 104 3.84 -11.15 3.30
N TYR A 105 5.09 -10.75 3.51
CA TYR A 105 5.55 -10.27 4.82
C TYR A 105 5.84 -8.76 4.82
N LEU A 106 5.33 -8.09 5.85
CA LEU A 106 5.65 -6.71 6.20
C LEU A 106 6.80 -6.65 7.21
N THR A 107 7.62 -5.63 7.07
CA THR A 107 8.60 -5.23 8.09
C THR A 107 7.90 -4.67 9.33
N LYS A 108 8.62 -4.53 10.45
CA LYS A 108 8.08 -3.94 11.68
C LYS A 108 7.55 -2.52 11.44
N GLU A 109 8.33 -1.70 10.74
CA GLU A 109 7.95 -0.32 10.37
C GLU A 109 6.66 -0.30 9.52
N GLU A 110 6.55 -1.15 8.51
CA GLU A 110 5.35 -1.21 7.66
C GLU A 110 4.10 -1.63 8.44
N LYS A 111 4.23 -2.56 9.39
CA LYS A 111 3.12 -2.94 10.29
C LYS A 111 2.68 -1.77 11.16
N GLU A 112 3.61 -1.02 11.72
CA GLU A 112 3.30 0.18 12.52
C GLU A 112 2.60 1.25 11.67
N LYS A 113 3.01 1.43 10.41
CA LYS A 113 2.32 2.34 9.48
C LYS A 113 0.92 1.87 9.16
N CYS A 114 0.72 0.57 8.89
CA CYS A 114 -0.62 0.01 8.67
C CYS A 114 -1.53 0.24 9.88
N LYS A 115 -1.04 -0.07 11.09
CA LYS A 115 -1.77 0.15 12.33
C LYS A 115 -2.16 1.62 12.47
N TRP A 116 -1.22 2.54 12.28
CA TRP A 116 -1.52 3.97 12.39
C TRP A 116 -2.56 4.43 11.35
N LEU A 117 -2.48 3.98 10.10
CA LEU A 117 -3.45 4.33 9.06
C LEU A 117 -4.87 3.84 9.37
N LEU A 118 -4.98 2.62 9.91
CA LEU A 118 -6.27 2.03 10.31
C LEU A 118 -6.83 2.72 11.56
N ASP A 119 -6.01 2.92 12.60
CA ASP A 119 -6.40 3.60 13.83
C ASP A 119 -6.89 5.04 13.60
N ASN A 120 -6.45 5.68 12.51
CA ASN A 120 -6.84 7.03 12.11
C ASN A 120 -7.90 7.07 11.00
N ASN A 121 -8.54 5.93 10.68
CA ASN A 121 -9.59 5.81 9.66
C ASN A 121 -9.19 6.37 8.27
N ILE A 122 -7.91 6.29 7.90
CA ILE A 122 -7.44 6.72 6.56
C ILE A 122 -7.86 5.71 5.50
N PHE A 123 -7.84 4.43 5.87
CA PHE A 123 -8.35 3.33 5.05
C PHE A 123 -9.32 2.51 5.88
N SER A 124 -10.40 2.01 5.27
CA SER A 124 -11.30 1.07 5.93
C SER A 124 -10.62 -0.30 6.14
N LYS A 125 -9.73 -0.68 5.22
CA LYS A 125 -8.93 -1.91 5.28
C LYS A 125 -7.57 -1.73 4.63
N ILE A 126 -6.60 -2.53 5.02
CA ILE A 126 -5.33 -2.66 4.30
C ILE A 126 -5.12 -4.13 3.90
N LEU A 127 -4.83 -4.35 2.63
CA LEU A 127 -4.60 -5.67 2.04
C LEU A 127 -3.11 -5.84 1.68
N ILE A 128 -2.54 -6.97 2.09
CA ILE A 128 -1.22 -7.41 1.64
C ILE A 128 -1.40 -8.30 0.41
N ALA A 129 -1.01 -7.79 -0.75
CA ALA A 129 -1.00 -8.56 -1.99
C ALA A 129 0.28 -9.38 -2.10
N SER A 130 0.16 -10.69 -2.29
CA SER A 130 1.29 -11.61 -2.38
C SER A 130 1.14 -12.63 -3.50
N LYS A 131 2.24 -13.26 -3.90
CA LYS A 131 2.18 -14.31 -4.92
C LYS A 131 1.55 -15.56 -4.30
N SER A 132 0.50 -16.06 -4.94
CA SER A 132 -0.10 -17.33 -4.57
C SER A 132 0.85 -18.50 -4.84
N LYS A 133 0.55 -19.65 -4.24
CA LYS A 133 1.17 -20.93 -4.61
C LYS A 133 0.84 -21.30 -6.06
N GLU A 134 -0.32 -20.89 -6.55
CA GLU A 134 -0.71 -21.09 -7.95
C GLU A 134 -0.09 -20.02 -8.86
N ARG A 135 0.57 -20.48 -9.92
CA ARG A 135 1.22 -19.59 -10.89
C ARG A 135 0.17 -18.69 -11.54
N GLY A 136 0.37 -17.38 -11.42
CA GLY A 136 -0.53 -16.42 -12.06
C GLY A 136 -1.59 -15.87 -11.12
N LYS A 137 -1.82 -16.46 -9.94
CA LYS A 137 -2.74 -15.90 -8.93
C LYS A 137 -2.05 -14.96 -7.95
N ILE A 138 -2.86 -14.18 -7.24
CA ILE A 138 -2.47 -13.24 -6.19
C ILE A 138 -3.34 -13.57 -4.98
N ASP A 139 -2.71 -13.70 -3.82
CA ASP A 139 -3.41 -13.84 -2.55
C ASP A 139 -3.45 -12.47 -1.87
N TYR A 140 -4.61 -12.11 -1.34
CA TYR A 140 -4.81 -10.89 -0.55
C TYR A 140 -5.08 -11.27 0.90
N LYS A 141 -4.32 -10.69 1.81
CA LYS A 141 -4.51 -10.87 3.25
C LYS A 141 -4.81 -9.53 3.91
N GLU A 142 -5.92 -9.46 4.64
CA GLU A 142 -6.26 -8.31 5.49
C GLU A 142 -5.35 -8.26 6.73
N ILE A 143 -5.02 -7.04 7.17
CA ILE A 143 -4.20 -6.77 8.36
C ILE A 143 -5.08 -6.56 9.58
#